data_AF-A0A937ICT7-F1
#
_entry.id   AF-A0A937ICT7-F1
#
_cell.length_a   1.000
_cell.length_b   1.000
_cell.length_c   1.000
_cell.angle_alpha   90.00
_cell.angle_beta   90.00
_cell.angle_gamma   90.00
#
_symmetry.space_group_name_H-M   'P 1'
#
loop_
_entity.id
_entity.type
_entity.pdbx_description
1 polymer ?
#
loop_
_entity_poly.entity_id
_entity_poly.type
_entity_poly.pdbx_seq_one_letter_code
_entity_poly.pdbx_strand_id
1 'polypeptide(L)' 'MNLEKANRPSGRLPDQMRDVAFHLDYTNQAEGSVLACFGNTKVLCTASISDGV' A
#
# COMPACT_ATOMS: atom_id res chain seq x y z
N MET A 1 31.11 -18.30 -6.28
CA MET A 1 29.74 -18.39 -5.73
C MET A 1 28.84 -17.54 -6.61
N ASN A 2 28.18 -18.19 -7.57
CA ASN A 2 27.37 -17.51 -8.57
C ASN A 2 26.04 -17.10 -7.94
N LEU A 3 25.85 -15.79 -7.71
CA LEU A 3 24.52 -15.23 -7.52
C LEU A 3 23.82 -15.22 -8.88
N GLU A 4 23.12 -16.31 -9.18
CA GLU A 4 22.10 -16.35 -10.22
C GLU A 4 21.17 -15.15 -10.00
N LYS A 5 21.19 -14.22 -10.95
CA LYS A 5 20.38 -13.00 -10.95
C LYS A 5 18.96 -13.37 -10.52
N ALA A 6 18.54 -12.90 -9.34
CA ALA A 6 17.15 -12.84 -8.96
C ALA A 6 16.47 -11.79 -9.85
N ASN A 7 16.25 -12.14 -11.12
CA ASN A 7 15.77 -11.23 -12.14
C ASN A 7 14.26 -11.10 -12.00
N ARG A 8 13.84 -10.41 -10.93
CA ARG A 8 12.45 -9.97 -10.79
C ARG A 8 12.16 -9.02 -11.95
N PRO A 9 11.00 -9.09 -12.61
CA PRO A 9 10.67 -8.19 -13.74
C PRO A 9 10.78 -6.69 -13.39
N SER A 10 10.68 -6.35 -12.10
CA SER A 10 10.82 -4.99 -11.60
C SER A 10 12.25 -4.57 -11.26
N GLY A 11 13.27 -5.41 -11.46
CA GLY A 11 14.68 -5.11 -11.13
C GLY A 11 15.02 -4.97 -9.64
N ARG A 12 14.04 -5.11 -8.75
CA ARG A 12 14.21 -5.05 -7.30
C ARG A 12 14.96 -6.27 -6.75
N LEU A 13 15.66 -6.09 -5.64
CA LEU A 13 16.24 -7.21 -4.88
C LEU A 13 15.14 -8.12 -4.27
N PRO A 14 15.44 -9.36 -3.88
CA PRO A 14 14.48 -10.27 -3.25
C PRO A 14 13.81 -9.68 -2.00
N ASP A 15 14.59 -8.98 -1.18
CA ASP A 15 14.23 -8.35 0.09
C ASP A 15 13.81 -6.88 -0.04
N GLN A 16 13.92 -6.30 -1.24
CA GLN A 16 13.51 -4.92 -1.50
C GLN A 16 12.00 -4.83 -1.75
N MET A 17 11.31 -4.15 -0.84
CA MET A 17 9.88 -3.82 -0.97
C MET A 17 9.59 -2.82 -2.10
N ARG A 18 8.32 -2.73 -2.51
CA ARG A 18 7.82 -1.62 -3.34
C ARG A 18 7.77 -0.35 -2.49
N ASP A 19 7.75 0.80 -3.13
CA ASP A 19 7.44 2.06 -2.45
C ASP A 19 6.05 1.98 -1.79
N VAL A 20 5.98 2.40 -0.53
CA VAL A 20 4.75 2.41 0.26
C VAL A 20 4.45 3.84 0.65
N ALA A 21 3.22 4.28 0.40
CA ALA A 21 2.74 5.59 0.81
C ALA A 21 1.32 5.48 1.37
N PHE A 22 1.05 6.29 2.40
CA PHE A 22 -0.28 6.43 2.99
C PHE A 22 -0.69 7.89 2.88
N HIS A 23 -1.81 8.13 2.19
CA HIS A 23 -2.46 9.44 2.17
C HIS A 23 -3.65 9.36 3.11
N LEU A 24 -3.52 10.00 4.27
CA LEU A 24 -4.57 10.10 5.28
C LEU A 24 -5.66 11.08 4.83
N ASP A 25 -6.83 10.99 5.45
CA ASP A 25 -7.99 11.86 5.22
C ASP A 25 -8.34 11.98 3.73
N TYR A 26 -8.25 10.85 3.01
CA TYR A 26 -8.32 10.83 1.55
C TYR A 26 -9.73 11.15 1.01
N THR A 27 -10.77 10.85 1.78
CA THR A 27 -12.15 11.19 1.47
C THR A 27 -12.74 12.07 2.57
N ASN A 28 -13.52 13.08 2.17
CA ASN A 28 -14.16 14.01 3.10
C ASN A 28 -15.46 13.48 3.71
N GLN A 29 -15.90 12.27 3.34
CA GLN A 29 -17.23 11.75 3.69
C GLN A 29 -17.17 10.65 4.76
N ALA A 30 -16.01 10.03 4.96
CA ALA A 30 -15.82 8.99 5.95
C ALA A 30 -15.22 9.59 7.22
N GLU A 31 -15.62 9.07 8.38
CA GLU A 31 -15.06 9.44 9.69
C GLU A 31 -13.56 9.11 9.78
N GLY A 32 -13.10 8.11 9.03
CA GLY A 32 -11.69 7.87 8.76
C GLY A 32 -11.48 7.34 7.35
N SER A 33 -10.44 7.80 6.65
CA SER A 33 -10.09 7.28 5.32
C SER A 33 -8.60 7.35 5.03
N VAL A 34 -8.13 6.36 4.25
CA VAL A 34 -6.73 6.28 3.80
C VAL A 34 -6.67 5.73 2.38
N LEU A 35 -5.87 6.35 1.53
CA LEU A 35 -5.38 5.72 0.30
C LEU A 35 -4.00 5.11 0.58
N ALA A 36 -3.93 3.78 0.60
CA ALA A 36 -2.69 3.02 0.75
C ALA A 36 -2.15 2.62 -0.64
N CYS A 37 -0.93 3.05 -0.94
CA CYS A 37 -0.24 2.80 -2.21
C CYS A 37 0.93 1.84 -1.98
N PHE A 38 1.00 0.76 -2.75
CA PHE A 38 2.08 -0.23 -2.74
C PHE A 38 2.65 -0.37 -4.17
N GLY A 39 3.53 0.55 -4.54
CA GLY A 39 3.88 0.82 -5.94
C GLY A 39 2.63 1.19 -6.74
N ASN A 40 2.32 0.42 -7.78
CA ASN A 40 1.16 0.69 -8.64
C ASN A 40 -0.17 0.17 -8.05
N THR A 41 -0.13 -0.64 -6.99
CA THR A 41 -1.34 -1.12 -6.32
C THR A 41 -1.87 -0.03 -5.41
N LYS A 42 -3.16 0.27 -5.52
CA LYS A 42 -3.84 1.27 -4.69
C LYS A 42 -5.06 0.65 -4.02
N VAL A 43 -5.18 0.87 -2.71
CA VAL A 43 -6.33 0.41 -1.91
C VAL A 43 -6.91 1.62 -1.20
N LEU A 44 -8.21 1.87 -1.42
CA LEU A 44 -8.96 2.84 -0.64
C LEU A 44 -9.59 2.12 0.56
N CYS A 45 -9.30 2.61 1.76
CA CYS A 45 -9.96 2.19 2.98
C CYS A 45 -10.81 3.35 3.52
N THR A 46 -12.06 3.05 3.84
CA THR A 46 -13.00 3.96 4.52
C THR A 46 -13.51 3.26 5.78
N ALA A 47 -13.43 3.94 6.91
CA ALA A 47 -13.99 3.51 8.17
C ALA A 47 -15.21 4.39 8.49
N SER A 48 -16.26 3.75 9.01
CA SER A 48 -17.49 4.40 9.45
C SER A 48 -17.79 4.01 10.90
N ILE A 49 -18.45 4.88 11.65
CA ILE A 49 -18.87 4.60 13.02
C ILE A 49 -20.36 4.26 13.03
N SER A 50 -20.77 3.31 13.86
CA SER A 50 -22.17 2.94 14.05
C SER A 50 -22.41 2.62 15.52
N ASP A 51 -23.54 3.08 16.05
CA ASP A 51 -23.84 2.88 17.48
C ASP A 51 -23.96 1.38 17.81
N GLY A 52 -23.25 0.95 18.85
CA GLY A 52 -23.35 -0.41 19.40
C GLY A 52 -22.31 -1.41 18.91
N VAL A 53 -21.29 -0.98 18.17
CA VAL A 53 -20.06 -1.73 17.85
C VAL A 53 -18.81 -0.99 18.28
#